data_AF-X1VR56-F1
#
_entry.id   AF-X1VR56-F1
#
_cell.length_a   1.000
_cell.length_b   1.000
_cell.length_c   1.000
_cell.angle_alpha   90.00
_cell.angle_beta   90.00
_cell.angle_gamma   90.00
#
_symmetry.space_group_name_H-M   'P 1'
#
loop_
_entity.id
_entity.type
_entity.pdbx_description
1 polymer ?
#
loop_
_entity_poly.entity_id
_entity_poly.type
_entity_poly.pdbx_seq_one_letter_code
_entity_poly.pdbx_strand_id
1 'polypeptide(L)'
;HLLPGPEDIYVSQSQIRRFGLRTGDMVISQVRPPKETERYFGLLRVEAVNGLDPEAAKLRPKFERLIPIFPNQMLVLETKANILAPRLLDLIAPIGRGQRGLIVSPPKAGKTTILKQIA
;
A
#
# COMPACT_ATOMS: atom_id res chain seq x y z
N HIS A 1 -10.22 -7.78 5.91
CA HIS A 1 -9.19 -8.34 5.01
C HIS A 1 -7.83 -8.00 5.59
N LEU A 2 -6.90 -8.98 5.64
CA LEU A 2 -5.73 -9.04 6.54
C LEU A 2 -6.08 -9.31 8.02
N LEU A 3 -6.91 -10.33 8.25
CA LEU A 3 -7.14 -10.88 9.60
C LEU A 3 -6.32 -12.16 9.75
N PRO A 4 -5.92 -12.53 10.98
CA PRO A 4 -5.22 -13.78 11.23
C PRO A 4 -5.97 -14.97 10.64
N GLY A 5 -5.27 -15.81 9.89
CA GLY A 5 -5.83 -16.94 9.18
C GLY A 5 -5.01 -18.21 9.36
N PRO A 6 -5.59 -19.39 9.10
CA PRO A 6 -4.85 -20.66 9.14
C PRO A 6 -3.78 -20.75 8.04
N GLU A 7 -3.98 -20.05 6.92
CA GLU A 7 -3.05 -19.99 5.78
C GLU A 7 -1.94 -18.95 5.96
N ASP A 8 -1.83 -18.33 7.14
CA ASP A 8 -0.76 -17.38 7.41
C ASP A 8 0.60 -18.07 7.37
N ILE A 9 1.59 -17.37 6.82
CA ILE A 9 2.95 -17.87 6.64
C ILE A 9 3.79 -17.39 7.83
N TYR A 10 4.38 -18.34 8.54
CA TYR A 10 5.35 -18.06 9.57
C TYR A 10 6.66 -17.56 8.96
N VAL A 11 7.09 -16.39 9.43
CA VAL A 11 8.39 -15.80 9.09
C VAL A 11 9.26 -15.77 10.34
N SER A 12 10.42 -16.42 10.27
CA SER A 12 11.35 -16.46 11.40
C SER A 12 12.09 -15.13 11.61
N GLN A 13 12.50 -14.88 12.85
CA GLN A 13 13.29 -13.68 13.19
C GLN A 13 14.63 -13.61 12.44
N SER A 14 15.22 -14.74 12.08
CA SER A 14 16.44 -14.78 11.27
C SER A 14 16.16 -14.31 9.84
N GLN A 15 15.03 -14.70 9.24
CA GLN A 15 14.62 -14.24 7.91
C GLN A 15 14.27 -12.75 7.90
N ILE A 16 13.57 -12.27 8.93
CA ILE A 16 13.26 -10.84 9.10
C ILE A 16 14.54 -10.02 9.11
N ARG A 17 15.54 -10.41 9.92
CA ARG A 17 16.84 -9.71 9.97
C ARG A 17 17.62 -9.86 8.67
N ARG A 18 17.68 -11.08 8.10
CA ARG A 18 18.43 -11.37 6.88
C ARG A 18 17.95 -10.51 5.71
N PHE A 19 16.64 -10.37 5.53
CA PHE A 19 16.04 -9.63 4.42
C PHE A 19 15.65 -8.18 4.76
N GLY A 20 15.91 -7.74 6.00
CA GLY A 20 15.55 -6.40 6.45
C GLY A 20 14.05 -6.12 6.39
N LEU A 21 13.23 -7.16 6.61
CA LEU A 21 11.76 -7.07 6.51
C LEU A 21 11.19 -6.17 7.60
N ARG A 22 10.11 -5.47 7.26
CA ARG A 22 9.38 -4.56 8.14
C ARG A 22 7.89 -4.86 8.03
N THR A 23 7.13 -4.58 9.09
CA THR A 23 5.67 -4.71 9.06
C THR A 23 5.10 -3.89 7.89
N GLY A 24 4.23 -4.51 7.10
CA GLY A 24 3.64 -3.89 5.91
C GLY A 24 4.35 -4.22 4.60
N ASP A 25 5.50 -4.91 4.63
CA ASP A 25 6.14 -5.41 3.41
C ASP A 25 5.29 -6.49 2.73
N MET A 26 5.15 -6.36 1.41
CA MET A 26 4.65 -7.43 0.56
C MET A 26 5.81 -8.35 0.19
N VAL A 27 5.68 -9.63 0.50
CA VAL A 27 6.74 -10.62 0.26
C VAL A 27 6.23 -11.67 -0.72
N ILE A 28 6.96 -11.86 -1.83
CA ILE A 28 6.76 -12.97 -2.76
C ILE A 28 7.76 -14.05 -2.38
N SER A 29 7.29 -15.27 -2.14
CA SER A 29 8.12 -16.33 -1.60
C SER A 29 7.62 -17.72 -1.92
N GLN A 30 8.57 -18.65 -1.94
CA GLN A 30 8.25 -20.07 -1.85
C GLN A 30 7.99 -20.44 -0.39
N VAL A 31 6.94 -21.21 -0.16
CA VAL A 31 6.53 -21.68 1.17
C VAL A 31 6.66 -23.20 1.25
N ARG A 32 6.83 -23.70 2.47
CA ARG A 32 6.78 -25.14 2.77
C ARG A 32 5.61 -25.45 3.69
N PRO A 33 5.01 -26.65 3.61
CA PRO A 33 3.99 -27.07 4.56
C PRO A 33 4.53 -27.10 6.00
N PRO A 34 3.64 -26.93 7.00
CA PRO A 34 3.99 -27.11 8.40
C PRO A 34 4.52 -28.53 8.66
N LYS A 35 5.53 -28.64 9.52
CA LYS A 35 5.92 -29.93 10.11
C LYS A 35 4.92 -30.35 11.19
N GLU A 36 5.00 -31.59 11.69
CA GLU A 36 4.10 -32.12 12.73
C GLU A 36 4.00 -31.23 13.99
N THR A 37 5.05 -30.47 14.31
CA THR A 37 5.10 -29.56 15.47
C THR A 37 4.74 -28.11 15.15
N GLU A 38 4.47 -27.78 13.89
CA GLU A 38 4.22 -26.42 13.41
C GLU A 38 2.74 -26.25 13.02
N ARG A 39 2.18 -25.08 13.31
CA ARG A 39 0.78 -24.75 12.97
C ARG A 39 0.61 -24.07 11.60
N TYR A 40 1.67 -23.44 11.10
CA TYR A 40 1.64 -22.52 9.96
C TYR A 40 2.62 -22.95 8.87
N PHE A 41 2.34 -22.56 7.63
CA PHE A 41 3.31 -22.69 6.54
C PHE A 41 4.59 -21.92 6.87
N GLY A 42 5.75 -22.48 6.51
CA GLY A 42 7.03 -21.83 6.74
C GLY A 42 7.51 -21.09 5.50
N LEU A 43 8.03 -19.88 5.67
CA LEU A 43 8.78 -19.19 4.61
C LEU A 43 10.04 -20.00 4.26
N LEU A 44 10.23 -20.38 2.99
CA LEU A 44 11.41 -21.12 2.52
C LEU A 44 12.43 -20.19 1.87
N ARG A 45 12.01 -19.47 0.82
CA ARG A 45 12.87 -18.59 0.03
C ARG A 45 12.10 -17.34 -0.36
N VAL A 46 12.70 -16.17 -0.14
CA VAL A 46 12.18 -14.88 -0.60
C VAL A 46 12.60 -14.66 -2.05
N GLU A 47 11.64 -14.37 -2.92
CA GLU A 47 11.85 -14.05 -4.33
C GLU A 47 11.84 -12.54 -4.56
N ALA A 48 10.92 -11.82 -3.91
CA ALA A 48 10.84 -10.36 -3.99
C ALA A 48 10.27 -9.74 -2.71
N VAL A 49 10.65 -8.48 -2.45
CA VAL A 49 10.09 -7.66 -1.38
C VAL A 49 9.62 -6.34 -1.99
N ASN A 50 8.31 -6.06 -1.91
CA ASN A 50 7.65 -4.91 -2.55
C ASN A 50 7.96 -4.80 -4.05
N GLY A 51 8.03 -5.95 -4.75
CA GLY A 51 8.34 -6.02 -6.18
C GLY A 51 9.82 -5.82 -6.55
N LEU A 52 10.70 -5.66 -5.55
CA LEU A 52 12.14 -5.50 -5.73
C LEU A 52 12.90 -6.76 -5.34
N ASP A 53 14.13 -6.89 -5.87
CA ASP A 53 15.07 -7.89 -5.40
C ASP A 53 15.29 -7.76 -3.87
N PRO A 54 15.33 -8.86 -3.10
CA PRO A 54 15.42 -8.80 -1.64
C PRO A 54 16.68 -8.10 -1.12
N GLU A 55 17.79 -8.14 -1.85
CA GLU A 55 19.02 -7.43 -1.44
C GLU A 55 18.89 -5.93 -1.70
N ALA A 56 18.35 -5.54 -2.86
CA ALA A 56 18.08 -4.13 -3.17
C ALA A 56 17.05 -3.52 -2.18
N ALA A 57 16.02 -4.28 -1.83
CA ALA A 57 14.97 -3.84 -0.93
C ALA A 57 15.50 -3.48 0.48
N LYS A 58 16.62 -4.04 0.94
CA LYS A 58 17.23 -3.70 2.25
C LYS A 58 17.73 -2.27 2.33
N LEU A 59 18.21 -1.75 1.20
CA LEU A 59 18.81 -0.42 1.10
C LEU A 59 17.75 0.69 1.10
N ARG A 60 16.45 0.34 1.02
CA ARG A 60 15.38 1.32 1.00
C ARG A 60 15.36 2.16 2.29
N PRO A 61 15.21 3.49 2.18
CA PRO A 61 15.13 4.36 3.34
C PRO A 61 13.95 3.98 4.24
N LYS A 62 14.01 4.39 5.50
CA LYS A 62 12.85 4.36 6.40
C LYS A 62 11.93 5.52 6.05
N PHE A 63 10.62 5.28 6.04
CA PHE A 63 9.64 6.31 5.68
C PHE A 63 9.78 7.56 6.57
N GLU A 64 10.06 7.38 7.86
CA GLU A 64 10.24 8.45 8.85
C GLU A 64 11.50 9.29 8.62
N ARG A 65 12.43 8.84 7.79
CA ARG A 65 13.66 9.57 7.44
C ARG A 65 13.53 10.36 6.14
N LEU A 66 12.41 10.24 5.43
CA LEU A 66 12.17 11.01 4.21
C LEU A 66 11.90 12.46 4.57
N ILE A 67 12.39 13.39 3.74
CA ILE A 67 12.12 14.81 3.90
C ILE A 67 10.68 15.07 3.44
N PRO A 68 9.79 15.58 4.30
CA PRO A 68 8.45 15.94 3.88
C PRO A 68 8.50 17.14 2.95
N ILE A 69 7.79 17.05 1.83
CA ILE A 69 7.65 18.16 0.87
C ILE A 69 6.18 18.44 0.63
N PHE A 70 5.87 19.67 0.22
CA PHE A 70 4.56 19.97 -0.34
C PHE A 70 4.37 19.25 -1.69
N PRO A 71 3.13 18.86 -2.05
CA PRO A 71 2.86 18.28 -3.35
C PRO A 71 3.33 19.20 -4.47
N ASN A 72 4.22 18.69 -5.32
CA ASN A 72 4.78 19.39 -6.46
C ASN A 72 4.28 18.84 -7.81
N GLN A 73 3.49 17.77 -7.77
CA GLN A 73 2.91 17.14 -8.95
C GLN A 73 1.41 16.94 -8.72
N MET A 74 0.61 17.54 -9.60
CA MET A 74 -0.84 17.38 -9.62
C MET A 74 -1.22 15.99 -10.14
N LEU A 75 -2.26 15.41 -9.53
CA LEU A 75 -2.99 14.27 -10.05
C LEU A 75 -4.16 14.81 -10.87
N VAL A 76 -4.20 14.51 -12.16
CA VAL A 76 -5.32 14.90 -13.03
C VAL A 76 -6.44 13.89 -12.83
N LEU A 77 -7.57 14.36 -12.29
CA LEU A 77 -8.74 13.52 -11.99
C LEU A 77 -9.76 13.52 -13.14
N GLU A 78 -9.74 14.55 -14.00
CA GLU A 78 -10.55 14.60 -15.20
C GLU A 78 -10.33 13.36 -16.08
N THR A 79 -11.44 12.72 -16.48
CA THR A 79 -11.43 11.54 -17.35
C THR A 79 -12.31 11.77 -18.58
N LYS A 80 -13.57 11.34 -18.53
CA LYS A 80 -14.54 11.53 -19.62
C LYS A 80 -15.29 12.85 -19.45
N ALA A 81 -15.60 13.51 -20.56
CA ALA A 81 -16.26 14.82 -20.56
C ALA A 81 -17.61 14.86 -19.81
N ASN A 82 -18.33 13.73 -19.74
CA ASN A 82 -19.59 13.59 -19.04
C ASN A 82 -19.47 13.32 -17.52
N ILE A 83 -18.25 13.10 -17.00
CA ILE A 83 -18.00 12.93 -15.57
C ILE A 83 -17.49 14.27 -15.03
N LEU A 84 -18.42 15.06 -14.48
CA LEU A 84 -18.14 16.47 -14.15
C LEU A 84 -17.46 16.66 -12.78
N ALA A 85 -17.67 15.77 -11.81
CA ALA A 85 -17.18 15.99 -10.45
C ALA A 85 -15.64 16.02 -10.34
N PRO A 86 -14.88 15.09 -10.96
CA PRO A 86 -13.42 15.13 -10.98
C PRO A 86 -12.88 16.39 -11.66
N ARG A 87 -13.52 16.85 -12.74
CA ARG A 87 -13.16 18.10 -13.44
C ARG A 87 -13.31 19.32 -12.53
N LEU A 88 -14.41 19.37 -11.79
CA LEU A 88 -14.67 20.44 -10.84
C LEU A 88 -13.63 20.42 -9.70
N LEU A 89 -13.24 19.23 -9.23
CA LEU A 89 -12.18 19.07 -8.23
C LEU A 89 -10.83 19.56 -8.75
N ASP A 90 -10.45 19.21 -9.98
CA ASP A 90 -9.19 19.68 -10.59
C ASP A 90 -9.11 21.21 -10.65
N LEU A 91 -10.24 21.89 -10.86
CA LEU A 91 -10.32 23.35 -10.95
C LEU A 91 -10.35 24.06 -9.59
N ILE A 92 -11.12 23.53 -8.62
CA ILE A 92 -11.43 24.23 -7.36
C ILE A 92 -10.55 23.75 -6.20
N ALA A 93 -10.19 22.47 -6.19
CA ALA A 93 -9.46 21.83 -5.11
C ALA A 93 -8.45 20.81 -5.67
N PRO A 94 -7.42 21.27 -6.42
CA PRO A 94 -6.48 20.39 -7.09
C PRO A 94 -5.78 19.45 -6.10
N ILE A 95 -5.73 18.16 -6.44
CA ILE A 95 -5.13 17.12 -5.59
C ILE A 95 -3.73 16.80 -6.11
N GLY A 96 -2.71 16.95 -5.27
CA GLY A 96 -1.33 16.59 -5.59
C GLY A 96 -0.87 15.25 -5.01
N ARG A 97 0.27 14.75 -5.48
CA ARG A 97 0.94 13.58 -4.89
C ARG A 97 1.40 13.90 -3.47
N GLY A 98 0.90 13.14 -2.50
CA GLY A 98 1.12 13.39 -1.07
C GLY A 98 0.12 14.35 -0.44
N GLN A 99 -0.94 14.75 -1.16
CA GLN A 99 -1.99 15.60 -0.62
C GLN A 99 -2.70 14.94 0.57
N ARG A 100 -2.96 15.73 1.61
CA ARG A 100 -3.81 15.36 2.74
C ARG A 100 -5.06 16.22 2.70
N GLY A 101 -6.17 15.64 2.26
CA GLY A 101 -7.45 16.33 2.09
C GLY A 101 -8.55 15.73 2.94
N LEU A 102 -9.61 16.51 3.17
CA LEU A 102 -10.81 16.08 3.88
C LEU A 102 -12.04 16.39 3.02
N ILE A 103 -12.84 15.35 2.72
CA ILE A 103 -14.13 15.52 2.06
C ILE A 103 -15.19 15.64 3.15
N VAL A 104 -15.70 16.85 3.35
CA VAL A 104 -16.77 17.14 4.32
C VAL A 104 -18.11 17.13 3.58
N SER A 105 -19.06 16.34 4.04
CA SER A 105 -20.39 16.24 3.41
C SER A 105 -21.44 15.76 4.41
N PRO A 106 -22.67 16.31 4.38
CA PRO A 106 -23.78 15.76 5.17
C PRO A 106 -24.24 14.38 4.63
N PRO A 107 -25.05 13.63 5.39
CA PRO A 107 -25.62 12.37 4.92
C PRO A 107 -26.34 12.52 3.57
N LYS A 108 -26.23 11.52 2.70
CA LYS A 108 -26.83 11.47 1.34
C LYS A 108 -26.34 12.53 0.34
N ALA A 109 -25.28 13.28 0.62
CA ALA A 109 -24.71 14.27 -0.31
C ALA A 109 -23.79 13.70 -1.42
N GLY A 110 -23.80 12.38 -1.65
CA GLY A 110 -23.05 11.78 -2.76
C GLY A 110 -21.56 11.51 -2.52
N LYS A 111 -21.07 11.53 -1.25
CA LYS A 111 -19.67 11.21 -0.88
C LYS A 111 -19.15 9.92 -1.53
N THR A 112 -19.96 8.86 -1.52
CA THR A 112 -19.58 7.57 -2.09
C THR A 112 -19.41 7.63 -3.61
N THR A 113 -20.23 8.43 -4.30
CA THR A 113 -20.13 8.61 -5.75
C THR A 113 -18.84 9.34 -6.11
N ILE A 114 -18.49 10.40 -5.37
CA ILE A 114 -17.24 11.13 -5.57
C ILE A 114 -16.03 10.20 -5.34
N LEU A 115 -16.03 9.44 -4.25
CA LEU A 115 -14.93 8.49 -3.98
C LEU A 115 -14.78 7.43 -5.07
N LYS A 116 -15.89 6.93 -5.63
CA LYS A 116 -15.87 5.99 -6.77
C LYS A 116 -15.38 6.61 -8.08
N GLN A 117 -15.48 7.92 -8.24
CA GLN A 117 -15.03 8.62 -9.44
C GLN A 117 -13.55 9.05 -9.35
N ILE A 118 -13.00 9.16 -8.13
CA ILE A 118 -11.58 9.44 -7.88
C ILE A 118 -10.74 8.16 -7.90
N ALA A 119 -11.31 7.04 -7.42
CA ALA A 119 -10.67 5.71 -7.40
C ALA A 119 -10.74 5.03 -8.77
#